data_AF-A0A965M5U0-F1
#
_entry.id   AF-A0A965M5U0-F1
#
_cell.length_a   1.000
_cell.length_b   1.000
_cell.length_c   1.000
_cell.angle_alpha   90.00
_cell.angle_beta   90.00
_cell.angle_gamma   90.00
#
_symmetry.space_group_name_H-M   'P 1'
#
loop_
_entity.id
_entity.type
_entity.pdbx_description
1 polymer ?
#
loop_
_entity_poly.entity_id
_entity_poly.type
_entity_poly.pdbx_seq_one_letter_code
_entity_poly.pdbx_strand_id
1 'polypeptide(L)'
;MTGETIDTVTLVASGGTEAQDPVGLYTLTASDPVGGASSLFRPENYQCTFVGGKLNVVAGGTFASWAGEGVAMTPELLMKYAIGGAVNSLAAGELPVVGMDGNNLTLTAVVRKDSTLTIVGQAVANLEDYGTLASVTSLTGTSEGVSQIGVPTDCEKRIFKSTLTGSRSFLRISVQKQ
;
A
#
# COMPACT_ATOMS: atom_id res chain seq x y z
N MET A 1 -35.62 -28.92 7.96
CA MET A 1 -35.65 -27.47 8.22
C MET A 1 -34.76 -26.82 7.18
N THR A 2 -35.32 -25.97 6.33
CA THR A 2 -34.54 -25.10 5.44
C THR A 2 -34.09 -23.89 6.26
N GLY A 3 -32.79 -23.65 6.35
CA GLY A 3 -32.27 -22.50 7.07
C GLY A 3 -32.66 -21.18 6.39
N GLU A 4 -32.84 -20.13 7.18
CA GLU A 4 -32.90 -18.75 6.66
C GLU A 4 -31.47 -18.25 6.38
N THR A 5 -31.31 -17.32 5.44
CA THR A 5 -29.98 -16.79 5.04
C THR A 5 -30.04 -15.27 4.94
N ILE A 6 -29.12 -14.59 5.62
CA ILE A 6 -28.92 -13.16 5.45
C ILE A 6 -28.11 -12.95 4.17
N ASP A 7 -28.58 -12.08 3.29
CA ASP A 7 -27.88 -11.77 2.04
C ASP A 7 -26.88 -10.64 2.26
N THR A 8 -27.33 -9.55 2.90
CA THR A 8 -26.51 -8.35 3.04
C THR A 8 -26.69 -7.67 4.39
N VAL A 9 -25.60 -7.07 4.87
CA VAL A 9 -25.56 -6.01 5.88
C VAL A 9 -24.68 -4.92 5.31
N THR A 10 -25.13 -3.67 5.36
CA THR A 10 -24.32 -2.52 4.92
C THR A 10 -23.64 -1.89 6.13
N LEU A 11 -22.34 -1.61 6.01
CA LEU A 11 -21.60 -0.81 6.98
C LEU A 11 -21.48 0.62 6.46
N VAL A 12 -21.92 1.58 7.26
CA VAL A 12 -21.83 3.01 6.95
C VAL A 12 -20.89 3.65 7.96
N ALA A 13 -19.84 4.31 7.46
CA ALA A 13 -18.98 5.13 8.29
C ALA A 13 -19.63 6.50 8.55
N SER A 14 -19.41 7.09 9.73
CA SER A 14 -19.85 8.46 10.02
C SER A 14 -19.10 9.56 9.25
N GLY A 15 -18.09 9.16 8.46
CA GLY A 15 -17.24 9.96 7.60
C GLY A 15 -16.01 9.14 7.20
N GLY A 16 -14.98 9.78 6.63
CA GLY A 16 -13.78 9.09 6.16
C GLY A 16 -13.99 8.34 4.84
N THR A 17 -15.05 8.69 4.09
CA THR A 17 -15.44 8.08 2.83
C THR A 17 -15.03 8.91 1.62
N GLU A 18 -14.74 10.20 1.81
CA GLU A 18 -14.24 11.09 0.76
C GLU A 18 -12.72 11.30 0.89
N ALA A 19 -12.06 11.62 -0.24
CA ALA A 19 -10.62 11.85 -0.28
C ALA A 19 -10.15 13.05 0.56
N GLN A 20 -11.06 13.95 0.93
CA GLN A 20 -10.79 15.16 1.72
C GLN A 20 -11.32 15.08 3.16
N ASP A 21 -11.88 13.93 3.56
CA ASP A 21 -12.35 13.78 4.92
C ASP A 21 -11.18 13.91 5.91
N PRO A 22 -11.38 14.57 7.07
CA PRO A 22 -10.34 14.75 8.05
C PRO A 22 -9.72 13.44 8.54
N VAL A 23 -8.48 13.53 8.99
CA VAL A 23 -7.86 12.49 9.82
C VAL A 23 -8.66 12.30 11.09
N GLY A 24 -8.97 11.04 11.45
CA GLY A 24 -9.73 10.76 12.65
C GLY A 24 -10.30 9.35 12.73
N LEU A 25 -10.99 9.10 13.84
CA LEU A 25 -11.74 7.88 14.07
C LEU A 25 -13.20 8.09 13.71
N TYR A 26 -13.69 7.29 12.79
CA TYR A 26 -15.08 7.26 12.36
C TYR A 26 -15.75 6.00 12.89
N THR A 27 -16.97 6.15 13.38
CA THR A 27 -17.80 5.03 13.82
C THR A 27 -18.36 4.30 12.61
N LEU A 28 -18.34 2.97 12.62
CA LEU A 28 -19.04 2.13 11.65
C LEU A 28 -20.38 1.69 12.24
N THR A 29 -21.46 2.05 11.55
CA THR A 29 -22.83 1.66 11.88
C THR A 29 -23.29 0.61 10.88
N ALA A 30 -23.78 -0.53 11.38
CA ALA A 30 -24.38 -1.56 10.55
C ALA A 30 -25.86 -1.25 10.27
N SER A 31 -26.33 -1.57 9.08
CA SER A 31 -27.75 -1.63 8.76
C SER A 31 -28.40 -2.86 9.38
N ASP A 32 -29.73 -2.88 9.41
CA ASP A 32 -30.47 -4.12 9.64
C ASP A 32 -30.11 -5.15 8.55
N PRO A 33 -30.06 -6.45 8.88
CA PRO A 33 -29.81 -7.50 7.92
C PRO A 33 -31.00 -7.65 6.97
N VAL A 34 -30.70 -7.79 5.68
CA VAL A 34 -31.71 -7.95 4.63
C VAL A 34 -31.62 -9.36 4.04
N GLY A 35 -32.76 -10.03 3.91
CA GLY A 35 -32.88 -11.27 3.15
C GLY A 35 -33.02 -11.02 1.65
N GLY A 36 -32.44 -11.90 0.83
CA GLY A 36 -32.63 -11.86 -0.62
C GLY A 36 -34.05 -12.22 -1.06
N ALA A 37 -34.35 -11.99 -2.34
CA ALA A 37 -35.66 -12.30 -2.94
C ALA A 37 -36.06 -13.80 -2.83
N SER A 38 -35.09 -14.70 -2.65
CA SER A 38 -35.29 -16.14 -2.43
C SER A 38 -35.04 -16.59 -0.98
N SER A 39 -34.67 -15.67 -0.10
CA SER A 39 -34.39 -15.91 1.31
C SER A 39 -35.60 -15.49 2.14
N LEU A 40 -36.05 -16.37 3.04
CA LEU A 40 -37.12 -16.09 4.00
C LEU A 40 -36.57 -15.41 5.26
N PHE A 41 -35.43 -14.72 5.20
CA PHE A 41 -34.88 -14.09 6.40
C PHE A 41 -35.86 -13.05 6.94
N ARG A 42 -36.42 -13.36 8.12
CA ARG A 42 -37.40 -12.55 8.82
C ARG A 42 -36.72 -11.89 10.01
N PRO A 43 -36.27 -10.62 9.90
CA PRO A 43 -35.58 -9.95 11.00
C PRO A 43 -36.40 -9.94 12.30
N GLU A 44 -37.73 -9.97 12.21
CA GLU A 44 -38.63 -10.08 13.37
C GLU A 44 -38.43 -11.35 14.22
N ASN A 45 -37.84 -12.41 13.66
CA ASN A 45 -37.56 -13.66 14.39
C ASN A 45 -36.26 -13.61 15.21
N TYR A 46 -35.47 -12.55 15.06
CA TYR A 46 -34.13 -12.46 15.64
C TYR A 46 -33.93 -11.17 16.42
N GLN A 47 -33.10 -11.24 17.47
CA GLN A 47 -32.53 -10.05 18.09
C GLN A 47 -31.12 -9.86 17.56
N CYS A 48 -30.94 -8.89 16.65
CA CYS A 48 -29.64 -8.54 16.11
C CYS A 48 -28.97 -7.48 16.97
N THR A 49 -27.78 -7.77 17.50
CA THR A 49 -26.97 -6.81 18.24
C THR A 49 -25.67 -6.57 17.47
N PHE A 50 -25.44 -5.33 17.08
CA PHE A 50 -24.22 -4.94 16.38
C PHE A 50 -23.23 -4.30 17.37
N VAL A 51 -21.97 -4.73 17.27
CA VAL A 51 -20.87 -4.04 17.94
C VAL A 51 -20.34 -2.99 16.96
N GLY A 52 -20.46 -1.72 17.31
CA GLY A 52 -19.97 -0.62 16.47
C GLY A 52 -18.47 -0.75 16.22
N GLY A 53 -18.08 -0.82 14.94
CA GLY A 53 -16.68 -0.81 14.52
C GLY A 53 -16.10 0.61 14.47
N LYS A 54 -14.79 0.72 14.28
CA LYS A 54 -14.14 2.01 14.00
C LYS A 54 -13.33 1.92 12.71
N LEU A 55 -13.48 2.92 11.85
CA LEU A 55 -12.58 3.23 10.74
C LEU A 55 -11.59 4.29 11.23
N ASN A 56 -10.29 4.02 11.11
CA ASN A 56 -9.24 4.98 11.44
C ASN A 56 -8.65 5.56 10.14
N VAL A 57 -8.91 6.83 9.88
CA VAL A 57 -8.28 7.58 8.79
C VAL A 57 -7.06 8.29 9.36
N VAL A 58 -5.90 8.03 8.79
CA VAL A 58 -4.62 8.66 9.16
C VAL A 58 -4.15 9.56 8.02
N ALA A 59 -3.51 10.69 8.34
CA ALA A 59 -2.86 11.50 7.31
C ALA A 59 -1.75 10.65 6.69
N GLY A 60 -1.66 10.64 5.36
CA GLY A 60 -0.44 10.20 4.71
C GLY A 60 0.69 11.18 5.02
N GLY A 61 1.81 10.69 5.55
CA GLY A 61 2.99 11.51 5.77
C GLY A 61 3.47 12.16 4.48
N THR A 62 3.59 13.49 4.46
CA THR A 62 4.07 14.26 3.30
C THR A 62 5.57 14.50 3.37
N PHE A 63 6.20 14.82 2.23
CA PHE A 63 7.61 15.22 2.23
C PHE A 63 7.89 16.41 3.15
N ALA A 64 7.03 17.44 3.16
CA ALA A 64 7.22 18.61 4.03
C ALA A 64 7.20 18.24 5.51
N SER A 65 6.24 17.40 5.93
CA SER A 65 6.18 16.89 7.31
C SER A 65 7.38 16.02 7.70
N TRP A 66 8.02 15.38 6.72
CA TRP A 66 9.17 14.50 6.91
C TRP A 66 10.54 15.23 6.88
N ALA A 67 10.70 16.18 5.94
CA ALA A 67 11.94 16.90 5.71
C ALA A 67 12.03 18.19 6.55
N GLY A 68 10.89 18.78 6.90
CA GLY A 68 10.75 20.13 7.42
C GLY A 68 10.08 21.06 6.41
N GLU A 69 9.25 21.98 6.90
CA GLU A 69 8.59 22.99 6.08
C GLU A 69 9.61 23.85 5.31
N GLY A 70 9.32 24.13 4.03
CA GLY A 70 10.19 24.92 3.16
C GLY A 70 11.45 24.22 2.65
N VAL A 71 11.69 22.95 3.01
CA VAL A 71 12.82 22.18 2.48
C VAL A 71 12.55 21.78 1.03
N ALA A 72 13.51 22.07 0.15
CA ALA A 72 13.43 21.70 -1.26
C ALA A 72 13.61 20.18 -1.46
N MET A 73 12.78 19.59 -2.32
CA MET A 73 12.86 18.18 -2.67
C MET A 73 13.96 17.94 -3.72
N THR A 74 15.20 17.74 -3.28
CA THR A 74 16.30 17.32 -4.16
C THR A 74 16.16 15.84 -4.54
N PRO A 75 16.81 15.35 -5.61
CA PRO A 75 16.79 13.93 -5.97
C PRO A 75 17.24 12.99 -4.84
N GLU A 76 18.24 13.41 -4.05
CA GLU A 76 18.77 12.66 -2.93
C GLU A 76 17.73 12.57 -1.80
N LEU A 77 17.09 13.68 -1.47
CA LEU A 77 16.03 13.73 -0.46
C LEU A 77 14.77 13.00 -0.91
N LEU A 78 14.42 13.08 -2.21
CA LEU A 78 13.32 12.32 -2.80
C LEU A 78 13.56 10.82 -2.62
N MET A 79 14.74 10.33 -3.00
CA MET A 79 15.08 8.91 -2.83
C MET A 79 15.07 8.48 -1.36
N LYS A 80 15.64 9.29 -0.47
CA LYS A 80 15.66 9.00 0.98
C LYS A 80 14.27 9.02 1.62
N TYR A 81 13.39 9.91 1.16
CA TYR A 81 12.01 9.99 1.62
C TYR A 81 11.19 8.78 1.15
N ALA A 82 11.36 8.42 -0.12
CA ALA A 82 10.58 7.39 -0.80
C ALA A 82 10.98 5.97 -0.40
N ILE A 83 12.28 5.72 -0.14
CA ILE A 83 12.83 4.38 0.06
C ILE A 83 13.57 4.28 1.41
N GLY A 84 13.40 3.14 2.08
CA GLY A 84 14.07 2.79 3.33
C GLY A 84 13.36 3.26 4.59
N GLY A 85 12.25 4.00 4.48
CA GLY A 85 11.40 4.34 5.61
C GLY A 85 12.08 5.18 6.69
N ALA A 86 13.09 5.99 6.35
CA ALA A 86 13.64 6.94 7.31
C ALA A 86 12.50 7.78 7.92
N VAL A 87 12.54 8.00 9.24
CA VAL A 87 11.46 8.72 9.96
C VAL A 87 11.56 10.25 9.81
N ASN A 88 12.73 10.75 9.41
CA ASN A 88 12.98 12.15 9.02
C ASN A 88 14.22 12.23 8.11
N SER A 89 14.53 13.43 7.60
CA SER A 89 15.65 13.68 6.69
C SER A 89 17.04 13.37 7.28
N LEU A 90 17.19 13.30 8.59
CA LEU A 90 18.45 13.00 9.28
C LEU A 90 18.60 11.53 9.65
N ALA A 91 17.50 10.82 9.87
CA ALA A 91 17.50 9.41 10.26
C ALA A 91 18.05 8.50 9.14
N ALA A 92 18.61 7.36 9.54
CA ALA A 92 18.94 6.29 8.60
C ALA A 92 17.66 5.58 8.12
N GLY A 93 17.68 5.09 6.88
CA GLY A 93 16.67 4.18 6.36
C GLY A 93 17.15 2.73 6.36
N GLU A 94 16.22 1.79 6.29
CA GLU A 94 16.48 0.39 6.00
C GLU A 94 16.98 0.24 4.55
N LEU A 95 18.09 -0.48 4.36
CA LEU A 95 18.63 -0.74 3.02
C LEU A 95 17.74 -1.76 2.28
N PRO A 96 17.55 -1.61 0.96
CA PRO A 96 16.94 -2.66 0.14
C PRO A 96 17.74 -3.96 0.21
N VAL A 97 17.04 -5.09 0.20
CA VAL A 97 17.62 -6.43 0.23
C VAL A 97 17.39 -7.11 -1.12
N VAL A 98 18.47 -7.57 -1.74
CA VAL A 98 18.43 -8.38 -2.95
C VAL A 98 18.28 -9.84 -2.57
N GLY A 99 17.43 -10.58 -3.29
CA GLY A 99 17.21 -12.00 -3.07
C GLY A 99 16.84 -12.74 -4.34
N MET A 100 16.51 -14.02 -4.17
CA MET A 100 15.98 -14.88 -5.23
C MET A 100 14.66 -15.48 -4.76
N ASP A 101 13.67 -15.48 -5.64
CA ASP A 101 12.43 -16.24 -5.48
C ASP A 101 12.30 -17.22 -6.66
N GLY A 102 12.67 -18.47 -6.39
CA GLY A 102 12.97 -19.45 -7.42
C GLY A 102 14.10 -18.94 -8.33
N ASN A 103 13.81 -18.80 -9.62
CA ASN A 103 14.77 -18.33 -10.63
C ASN A 103 14.71 -16.81 -10.86
N ASN A 104 13.86 -16.07 -10.14
CA ASN A 104 13.68 -14.65 -10.38
C ASN A 104 14.45 -13.82 -9.35
N LEU A 105 15.20 -12.83 -9.83
CA LEU A 105 15.84 -11.82 -8.99
C LEU A 105 14.76 -10.96 -8.32
N THR A 106 14.89 -10.77 -7.01
CA THR A 106 14.00 -9.91 -6.23
C THR A 106 14.77 -8.79 -5.55
N LEU A 107 14.08 -7.66 -5.36
CA LEU A 107 14.54 -6.53 -4.57
C LEU A 107 13.42 -6.17 -3.59
N THR A 108 13.67 -6.35 -2.30
CA THR A 108 12.73 -6.00 -1.24
C THR A 108 13.14 -4.66 -0.63
N ALA A 109 12.21 -3.72 -0.51
CA ALA A 109 12.48 -2.42 0.08
C ALA A 109 11.29 -1.91 0.88
N VAL A 110 11.57 -1.11 1.91
CA VAL A 110 10.56 -0.27 2.55
C VAL A 110 10.29 0.92 1.63
N VAL A 111 9.04 1.16 1.27
CA VAL A 111 8.61 2.24 0.38
C VAL A 111 7.56 3.12 1.06
N ARG A 112 7.58 4.41 0.76
CA ARG A 112 6.60 5.38 1.25
C ARG A 112 5.25 5.18 0.56
N LYS A 113 4.16 5.26 1.33
CA LYS A 113 2.76 5.32 0.87
C LYS A 113 2.33 6.77 0.72
N ASP A 114 2.95 7.46 -0.23
CA ASP A 114 2.58 8.82 -0.63
C ASP A 114 2.00 8.75 -2.04
N SER A 115 0.72 9.14 -2.20
CA SER A 115 0.01 9.10 -3.49
C SER A 115 0.58 10.05 -4.53
N THR A 116 1.38 11.02 -4.10
CA THR A 116 2.07 11.95 -4.99
C THR A 116 3.39 11.38 -5.52
N LEU A 117 3.78 10.17 -5.10
CA LEU A 117 4.95 9.47 -5.58
C LEU A 117 4.57 8.30 -6.48
N THR A 118 5.31 8.15 -7.56
CA THR A 118 5.35 6.91 -8.34
C THR A 118 6.62 6.16 -7.96
N ILE A 119 6.46 4.99 -7.32
CA ILE A 119 7.57 4.11 -6.92
C ILE A 119 7.38 2.76 -7.62
N VAL A 120 8.28 2.48 -8.56
CA VAL A 120 8.25 1.24 -9.36
C VAL A 120 9.61 0.57 -9.37
N GLY A 121 9.62 -0.76 -9.45
CA GLY A 121 10.81 -1.49 -9.83
C GLY A 121 11.02 -1.36 -11.34
N GLN A 122 12.26 -1.46 -11.77
CA GLN A 122 12.64 -1.52 -13.18
C GLN A 122 13.63 -2.64 -13.36
N ALA A 123 13.46 -3.43 -14.41
CA ALA A 123 14.35 -4.51 -14.77
C ALA A 123 14.82 -4.40 -16.22
N VAL A 124 16.08 -4.76 -16.44
CA VAL A 124 16.71 -4.88 -17.75
C VAL A 124 17.60 -6.12 -17.82
N ALA A 125 17.83 -6.64 -19.02
CA ALA A 125 18.72 -7.78 -19.24
C ALA A 125 20.20 -7.36 -19.28
N ASN A 126 20.49 -6.12 -19.71
CA ASN A 126 21.83 -5.52 -19.69
C ASN A 126 21.79 -4.15 -19.03
N LEU A 127 22.84 -3.78 -18.30
CA LEU A 127 22.87 -2.53 -17.54
C LEU A 127 22.76 -1.28 -18.43
N GLU A 128 23.31 -1.34 -19.65
CA GLU A 128 23.25 -0.26 -20.64
C GLU A 128 21.82 0.04 -21.13
N ASP A 129 20.93 -0.93 -21.05
CA ASP A 129 19.53 -0.81 -21.50
C ASP A 129 18.72 0.18 -20.64
N TYR A 130 19.21 0.56 -19.45
CA TYR A 130 18.55 1.59 -18.65
C TYR A 130 18.51 2.97 -19.30
N GLY A 131 19.36 3.23 -20.31
CA GLY A 131 19.29 4.43 -21.14
C GLY A 131 18.20 4.37 -22.22
N THR A 132 17.63 3.19 -22.48
CA THR A 132 16.65 2.96 -23.55
C THR A 132 15.31 2.58 -22.93
N LEU A 133 14.40 3.55 -22.81
CA LEU A 133 13.11 3.35 -22.12
C LEU A 133 12.31 2.14 -22.62
N ALA A 134 12.36 1.84 -23.92
CA ALA A 134 11.67 0.69 -24.51
C ALA A 134 12.21 -0.67 -24.03
N SER A 135 13.45 -0.72 -23.54
CA SER A 135 14.10 -1.92 -23.02
C SER A 135 13.84 -2.13 -21.52
N VAL A 136 13.27 -1.13 -20.83
CA VAL A 136 13.02 -1.18 -19.39
C VAL A 136 11.67 -1.83 -19.11
N THR A 137 11.69 -2.94 -18.39
CA THR A 137 10.48 -3.59 -17.88
C THR A 137 10.11 -3.01 -16.52
N SER A 138 8.95 -2.37 -16.41
CA SER A 138 8.42 -1.87 -15.14
C SER A 138 7.88 -3.02 -14.28
N LEU A 139 8.19 -2.99 -12.99
CA LEU A 139 7.78 -3.97 -12.00
C LEU A 139 6.90 -3.30 -10.94
N THR A 140 5.69 -3.81 -10.77
CA THR A 140 4.85 -3.41 -9.64
C THR A 140 5.25 -4.22 -8.41
N GLY A 141 5.65 -3.52 -7.34
CA GLY A 141 5.98 -4.19 -6.07
C GLY A 141 4.71 -4.60 -5.33
N THR A 142 4.76 -5.72 -4.63
CA THR A 142 3.66 -6.20 -3.76
C THR A 142 4.11 -6.25 -2.31
N SER A 143 3.22 -5.91 -1.36
CA SER A 143 3.42 -6.14 0.07
C SER A 143 2.84 -7.49 0.55
N GLU A 144 2.14 -8.20 -0.34
CA GLU A 144 1.58 -9.53 -0.06
C GLU A 144 2.70 -10.54 0.21
N GLY A 145 2.54 -11.33 1.28
CA GLY A 145 3.53 -12.32 1.70
C GLY A 145 4.82 -11.74 2.27
N VAL A 146 4.92 -10.41 2.42
CA VAL A 146 6.11 -9.73 2.98
C VAL A 146 5.81 -9.27 4.40
N SER A 147 6.70 -9.61 5.35
CA SER A 147 6.57 -9.15 6.74
C SER A 147 6.63 -7.63 6.82
N GLN A 148 5.61 -7.05 7.47
CA GLN A 148 5.50 -5.61 7.74
C GLN A 148 6.00 -5.23 9.15
N ILE A 149 6.59 -6.17 9.88
CA ILE A 149 7.10 -5.94 11.23
C ILE A 149 8.22 -4.89 11.18
N GLY A 150 8.11 -3.88 12.04
CA GLY A 150 9.10 -2.80 12.15
C GLY A 150 9.04 -1.77 11.02
N VAL A 151 8.09 -1.88 10.09
CA VAL A 151 7.92 -0.89 9.04
C VAL A 151 7.31 0.39 9.63
N PRO A 152 7.92 1.57 9.42
CA PRO A 152 7.40 2.82 9.93
C PRO A 152 6.01 3.16 9.40
N THR A 153 5.28 3.99 10.16
CA THR A 153 4.02 4.57 9.71
C THR A 153 4.22 5.27 8.36
N ASP A 154 3.18 5.21 7.52
CA ASP A 154 3.18 5.71 6.13
C ASP A 154 4.15 5.02 5.19
N CYS A 155 4.75 3.90 5.60
CA CYS A 155 5.52 3.03 4.71
C CYS A 155 4.87 1.66 4.60
N GLU A 156 5.34 0.89 3.63
CA GLU A 156 5.15 -0.56 3.57
C GLU A 156 6.39 -1.22 2.97
N LYS A 157 6.65 -2.47 3.34
CA LYS A 157 7.71 -3.28 2.72
C LYS A 157 7.12 -3.95 1.48
N ARG A 158 7.71 -3.69 0.32
CA ARG A 158 7.33 -4.30 -0.96
C ARG A 158 8.46 -5.14 -1.52
N ILE A 159 8.10 -6.23 -2.19
CA ILE A 159 9.01 -7.03 -3.02
C ILE A 159 8.76 -6.70 -4.49
N PHE A 160 9.84 -6.34 -5.20
CA PHE A 160 9.86 -6.18 -6.65
C PHE A 160 10.54 -7.40 -7.25
N LYS A 161 9.83 -8.13 -8.11
CA LYS A 161 10.29 -9.39 -8.68
C LYS A 161 10.49 -9.25 -10.18
N SER A 162 11.68 -9.60 -10.67
CA SER A 162 11.95 -9.64 -12.10
C SER A 162 11.04 -10.64 -12.79
N THR A 163 10.55 -10.28 -13.97
CA THR A 163 9.80 -11.16 -14.87
C THR A 163 10.57 -11.45 -16.15
N LEU A 164 11.82 -10.99 -16.25
CA LEU A 164 12.66 -11.20 -17.43
C LEU A 164 12.96 -12.68 -17.61
N THR A 165 12.76 -13.16 -18.83
CA THR A 165 13.15 -14.52 -19.23
C THR A 165 14.62 -14.51 -19.66
N GLY A 166 15.50 -15.14 -18.90
CA GLY A 166 16.92 -15.22 -19.23
C GLY A 166 17.80 -15.51 -18.02
N SER A 167 19.11 -15.61 -18.25
CA SER A 167 20.10 -15.86 -17.20
C SER A 167 20.59 -14.59 -16.50
N ARG A 168 20.20 -13.40 -16.99
CA ARG A 168 20.65 -12.11 -16.48
C ARG A 168 19.46 -11.20 -16.24
N SER A 169 19.49 -10.52 -15.10
CA SER A 169 18.52 -9.51 -14.71
C SER A 169 19.22 -8.48 -13.84
N PHE A 170 19.02 -7.20 -14.13
CA PHE A 170 19.44 -6.09 -13.29
C PHE A 170 18.19 -5.36 -12.81
N LEU A 171 18.09 -5.10 -11.51
CA LEU A 171 16.95 -4.42 -10.91
C LEU A 171 17.38 -3.07 -10.32
N ARG A 172 16.53 -2.06 -10.48
CA ARG A 172 16.59 -0.80 -9.73
C ARG A 172 15.19 -0.38 -9.29
N ILE A 173 15.11 0.51 -8.31
CA ILE A 173 13.87 1.21 -7.98
C ILE A 173 13.93 2.59 -8.62
N SER A 174 12.85 2.97 -9.30
CA SER A 174 12.65 4.31 -9.83
C SER A 174 11.60 5.02 -8.99
N VAL A 175 11.91 6.27 -8.63
CA VAL A 175 11.04 7.14 -7.85
C VAL A 175 10.83 8.41 -8.65
N GLN A 176 9.57 8.81 -8.80
CA GLN A 176 9.18 10.05 -9.45
C GLN A 176 8.13 10.77 -8.60
N LYS A 177 8.23 12.09 -8.53
CA LYS A 177 7.17 12.96 -8.02
C LYS A 177 6.17 13.20 -9.16
N GLN A 178 4.88 12.98 -8.89
CA GLN A 178 3.79 13.28 -9.82
C GLN A 178 3.48 14.78 -9.84
#